data_AF-A0A956J0X5-F1
#
_entry.id   AF-A0A956J0X5-F1
#
_cell.length_a   1.000
_cell.length_b   1.000
_cell.length_c   1.000
_cell.angle_alpha   90.00
_cell.angle_beta   90.00
_cell.angle_gamma   90.00
#
_symmetry.space_group_name_H-M   'P 1'
#
loop_
_entity.id
_entity.type
_entity.pdbx_description
1 polymer ?
#
loop_
_entity_poly.entity_id
_entity_poly.type
_entity_poly.pdbx_seq_one_letter_code
_entity_poly.pdbx_strand_id
1 'polypeptide(L)'
;LPEGVLESISLWISPTTPSQVRPGCSELTERRAARPPLWQSALKKSGMLSPGHERHQGVSTARAVVSIQGVSYQAAQYIAKLLAAEVYAAEGSSFEGHTRPLTVSANVAGITRTKSLAHPLFEAAFEGAPAFNIEIFLPETTRALATLLMLHDLLNPAAVANAKSLEHGISPETRAARLGEVQVHGGVYTNPHALEPSIRVAAVLGMTKRPGLARGLFGKN
;
A
#
# COMPACT_ATOMS: atom_id res chain seq x y z
N LEU A 1 -4.11 27.90 -6.55
CA LEU A 1 -5.59 27.90 -6.58
C LEU A 1 -6.05 29.18 -5.88
N PRO A 2 -7.17 29.81 -6.26
CA PRO A 2 -7.70 30.93 -5.48
C PRO A 2 -7.92 30.50 -4.03
N GLU A 3 -7.74 31.44 -3.10
CA GLU A 3 -7.94 31.18 -1.67
C GLU A 3 -9.37 30.72 -1.39
N GLY A 4 -9.53 29.71 -0.53
CA GLY A 4 -10.85 29.15 -0.18
C GLY A 4 -11.49 28.20 -1.19
N VAL A 5 -10.84 27.90 -2.32
CA VAL A 5 -11.38 26.94 -3.32
C VAL A 5 -11.10 25.48 -2.93
N LEU A 6 -10.04 25.22 -2.18
CA LEU A 6 -9.62 23.89 -1.78
C LEU A 6 -9.62 23.76 -0.25
N GLU A 7 -10.50 22.91 0.27
CA GLU A 7 -10.66 22.67 1.71
C GLU A 7 -9.98 21.38 2.19
N SER A 8 -9.87 20.39 1.31
CA SER A 8 -9.21 19.12 1.61
C SER A 8 -8.79 18.40 0.33
N ILE A 9 -7.85 17.46 0.48
CA ILE A 9 -7.41 16.56 -0.58
C ILE A 9 -7.57 15.12 -0.10
N SER A 10 -8.02 14.24 -1.00
CA SER A 10 -8.07 12.80 -0.75
C SER A 10 -7.42 12.05 -1.91
N LEU A 11 -6.45 11.19 -1.59
CA LEU A 11 -5.64 10.44 -2.54
C LEU A 11 -5.59 8.98 -2.09
N TRP A 12 -5.94 8.04 -2.97
CA TRP A 12 -5.80 6.61 -2.68
C TRP A 12 -4.47 6.09 -3.21
N ILE A 13 -3.59 5.69 -2.29
CA ILE A 13 -2.25 5.18 -2.60
C ILE A 13 -2.35 3.69 -2.92
N SER A 14 -1.66 3.26 -3.97
CA SER A 14 -1.59 1.83 -4.31
C SER A 14 -0.80 1.07 -3.23
N PRO A 15 -1.22 -0.15 -2.85
CA PRO A 15 -0.40 -0.99 -1.98
C PRO A 15 0.88 -1.46 -2.65
N THR A 16 1.02 -1.27 -3.97
CA THR A 16 2.25 -1.56 -4.73
C THR A 16 3.21 -0.37 -4.81
N THR A 17 2.87 0.75 -4.18
CA THR A 17 3.77 1.89 -4.04
C THR A 17 4.77 1.61 -2.92
N PRO A 18 6.09 1.79 -3.15
CA PRO A 18 7.07 1.68 -2.09
C PRO A 18 6.89 2.85 -1.13
N SER A 19 6.58 2.54 0.12
CA SER A 19 6.36 3.53 1.18
C SER A 19 7.09 3.12 2.44
N GLN A 20 7.42 4.10 3.28
CA GLN A 20 8.10 3.86 4.54
C GLN A 20 7.28 2.93 5.44
N VAL A 21 7.93 1.90 5.97
CA VAL A 21 7.34 0.94 6.90
C VAL A 21 7.27 1.58 8.28
N ARG A 22 6.07 1.59 8.84
CA ARG A 22 5.82 2.13 10.19
C ARG A 22 6.33 1.17 11.28
N PRO A 23 6.69 1.66 12.48
CA PRO A 23 7.16 0.81 13.57
C PRO A 23 6.28 -0.41 13.84
N GLY A 24 4.95 -0.23 13.93
CA GLY A 24 4.02 -1.35 14.14
C GLY A 24 4.00 -2.37 12.99
N CYS A 25 4.26 -1.94 11.74
CA CYS A 25 4.39 -2.86 10.61
C CYS A 25 5.71 -3.64 10.67
N SER A 26 6.79 -3.00 11.11
CA SER A 26 8.09 -3.65 11.31
C SER A 26 8.00 -4.76 12.35
N GLU A 27 7.37 -4.51 13.51
CA GLU A 27 7.17 -5.52 14.55
C GLU A 27 6.38 -6.74 14.05
N LEU A 28 5.30 -6.51 13.31
CA LEU A 28 4.51 -7.59 12.70
C LEU A 28 5.32 -8.38 11.67
N THR A 29 6.19 -7.70 10.91
CA THR A 29 7.06 -8.35 9.93
C THR A 29 8.10 -9.23 10.61
N GLU A 30 8.75 -8.74 11.66
CA GLU A 30 9.72 -9.51 12.45
C GLU A 30 9.06 -10.75 13.07
N ARG A 31 7.87 -10.59 13.66
CA ARG A 31 7.09 -11.72 14.19
C ARG A 31 6.81 -12.78 13.13
N ARG A 32 6.43 -12.38 11.92
CA ARG A 32 6.19 -13.29 10.78
C ARG A 32 7.49 -13.94 10.29
N ALA A 33 8.59 -13.19 10.28
CA ALA A 33 9.90 -13.67 9.85
C ALA A 33 10.58 -14.60 10.87
N ALA A 34 10.20 -14.55 12.14
CA ALA A 34 10.83 -15.34 13.21
C ALA A 34 10.51 -16.84 13.12
N ARG A 35 9.34 -17.21 12.58
CA ARG A 35 8.90 -18.62 12.47
C ARG A 35 8.32 -18.89 11.08
N PRO A 36 9.11 -18.76 10.01
CA PRO A 36 8.61 -18.96 8.66
C PRO A 36 8.32 -20.45 8.43
N PRO A 37 7.28 -20.80 7.65
CA PRO A 37 7.09 -22.15 7.16
C PRO A 37 8.36 -22.69 6.47
N LEU A 38 8.61 -24.00 6.59
CA LEU A 38 9.81 -24.64 6.01
C LEU A 38 9.95 -24.37 4.51
N TRP A 39 8.85 -24.38 3.76
CA TRP A 39 8.84 -24.10 2.33
C TRP A 39 9.28 -22.66 2.01
N GLN A 40 8.88 -21.66 2.81
CA GLN A 40 9.33 -20.27 2.63
C GLN A 40 10.83 -20.14 2.89
N SER A 41 11.33 -20.83 3.91
CA SER A 41 12.78 -20.88 4.20
C SER A 41 13.57 -21.50 3.05
N ALA A 42 13.06 -22.59 2.46
CA ALA A 42 13.67 -23.23 1.31
C ALA A 42 13.68 -22.31 0.08
N LEU A 43 12.55 -21.67 -0.24
CA LEU A 43 12.44 -20.73 -1.36
C LEU A 43 13.29 -19.46 -1.18
N LYS A 44 13.46 -18.99 0.06
CA LYS A 44 14.40 -17.90 0.38
C LYS A 44 15.84 -18.33 0.11
N LYS A 45 16.23 -19.53 0.55
CA LYS A 45 17.59 -20.08 0.31
C LYS A 45 17.88 -20.30 -1.17
N SER A 46 16.87 -20.65 -1.97
CA SER A 46 17.01 -20.80 -3.43
C SER A 46 16.92 -19.48 -4.20
N GLY A 47 16.70 -18.34 -3.53
CA GLY A 47 16.58 -17.03 -4.17
C GLY A 47 15.22 -16.75 -4.82
N MET A 48 14.24 -17.64 -4.67
CA MET A 48 12.87 -17.44 -5.20
C MET A 48 12.04 -16.47 -4.36
N LEU A 49 12.43 -16.25 -3.10
CA LEU A 49 11.90 -15.19 -2.24
C LEU A 49 13.04 -14.26 -1.81
N SER A 50 12.78 -12.96 -1.82
CA SER A 50 13.71 -11.92 -1.37
C SER A 50 13.10 -11.14 -0.20
N PRO A 51 13.91 -10.45 0.63
CA PRO A 51 13.41 -9.67 1.77
C PRO A 51 12.30 -8.69 1.37
N GLY A 52 11.29 -8.54 2.21
CA GLY A 52 10.11 -7.70 1.97
C GLY A 52 10.35 -6.21 2.10
N HIS A 53 11.44 -5.81 2.74
CA HIS A 53 11.77 -4.42 2.97
C HIS A 53 13.21 -4.13 2.56
N GLU A 54 13.45 -2.89 2.15
CA GLU A 54 14.77 -2.33 1.91
C GLU A 54 15.07 -1.29 2.98
N ARG A 55 16.27 -1.32 3.57
CA ARG A 55 16.67 -0.34 4.60
C ARG A 55 17.78 0.55 4.08
N HIS A 56 17.56 1.86 4.08
CA HIS A 56 18.53 2.86 3.68
C HIS A 56 18.57 3.99 4.70
N GLN A 57 19.76 4.31 5.22
CA GLN A 57 19.98 5.39 6.21
C GLN A 57 19.02 5.33 7.41
N GLY A 58 18.76 4.13 7.92
CA GLY A 58 17.87 3.92 9.07
C GLY A 58 16.38 3.85 8.73
N VAL A 59 15.96 4.25 7.53
CA VAL A 59 14.58 4.18 7.04
C VAL A 59 14.32 2.83 6.37
N SER A 60 13.23 2.16 6.74
CA SER A 60 12.76 0.92 6.11
C SER A 60 11.63 1.23 5.13
N THR A 61 11.70 0.71 3.91
CA THR A 61 10.70 0.92 2.85
C THR A 61 10.21 -0.41 2.32
N ALA A 62 8.90 -0.53 2.11
CA ALA A 62 8.31 -1.76 1.59
C ALA A 62 8.70 -2.02 0.14
N ARG A 63 9.18 -3.24 -0.14
CA ARG A 63 9.46 -3.73 -1.51
C ARG A 63 8.16 -4.22 -2.14
N ALA A 64 7.29 -3.26 -2.46
CA ALA A 64 5.94 -3.48 -2.94
C ALA A 64 5.77 -3.31 -4.45
N VAL A 65 6.81 -2.85 -5.17
CA VAL A 65 6.74 -2.64 -6.62
C VAL A 65 6.47 -3.96 -7.34
N VAL A 66 5.59 -3.89 -8.34
CA VAL A 66 5.32 -5.00 -9.28
C VAL A 66 5.67 -4.52 -10.68
N SER A 67 6.71 -5.11 -11.27
CA SER A 67 7.29 -4.68 -12.55
C SER A 67 6.28 -4.56 -13.70
N ILE A 68 5.29 -5.46 -13.77
CA ILE A 68 4.26 -5.46 -14.83
C ILE A 68 3.41 -4.18 -14.87
N GLN A 69 3.35 -3.43 -13.78
CA GLN A 69 2.63 -2.15 -13.73
C GLN A 69 3.35 -1.06 -14.52
N GLY A 70 4.65 -1.22 -14.78
CA GLY A 70 5.47 -0.27 -15.54
C GLY A 70 5.91 0.95 -14.74
N VAL A 71 7.00 1.57 -15.22
CA VAL A 71 7.62 2.73 -14.55
C VAL A 71 6.68 3.93 -14.50
N SER A 72 5.90 4.17 -15.56
CA SER A 72 4.95 5.29 -15.61
C SER A 72 3.88 5.20 -14.54
N TYR A 73 3.36 3.99 -14.26
CA TYR A 73 2.41 3.78 -13.18
C TYR A 73 3.04 4.07 -11.82
N GLN A 74 4.26 3.57 -11.58
CA GLN A 74 4.97 3.80 -10.32
C GLN A 74 5.27 5.29 -10.11
N ALA A 75 5.71 5.99 -11.15
CA ALA A 75 5.91 7.43 -11.13
C ALA A 75 4.61 8.18 -10.81
N ALA A 76 3.48 7.78 -11.41
CA ALA A 76 2.19 8.38 -11.12
C ALA A 76 1.76 8.16 -9.65
N GLN A 77 1.96 6.98 -9.08
CA GLN A 77 1.63 6.76 -7.66
C GLN A 77 2.57 7.55 -6.74
N TYR A 78 3.86 7.60 -7.05
CA TYR A 78 4.85 8.26 -6.20
C TYR A 78 4.76 9.78 -6.29
N ILE A 79 4.87 10.36 -7.49
CA ILE A 79 4.91 11.81 -7.69
C ILE A 79 3.53 12.42 -7.51
N ALA A 80 2.54 11.94 -8.24
CA ALA A 80 1.23 12.60 -8.30
C ALA A 80 0.34 12.27 -7.10
N LYS A 81 0.70 11.29 -6.26
CA LYS A 81 -0.06 10.95 -5.06
C LYS A 81 0.75 11.05 -3.78
N LEU A 82 1.78 10.23 -3.59
CA LEU A 82 2.50 10.19 -2.31
C LEU A 82 3.21 11.52 -2.01
N LEU A 83 4.09 11.96 -2.93
CA LEU A 83 4.79 13.25 -2.78
C LEU A 83 3.82 14.42 -2.76
N ALA A 84 2.80 14.41 -3.64
CA ALA A 84 1.78 15.44 -3.62
C ALA A 84 1.08 15.53 -2.25
N ALA A 85 0.69 14.39 -1.67
CA ALA A 85 0.06 14.35 -0.35
C ALA A 85 0.98 14.90 0.74
N GLU A 86 2.24 14.47 0.77
CA GLU A 86 3.23 14.94 1.75
C GLU A 86 3.46 16.44 1.64
N VAL A 87 3.61 16.96 0.41
CA VAL A 87 3.77 18.40 0.15
C VAL A 87 2.54 19.18 0.60
N TYR A 88 1.32 18.75 0.25
CA TYR A 88 0.11 19.44 0.71
C TYR A 88 -0.09 19.36 2.23
N ALA A 89 0.41 18.31 2.88
CA ALA A 89 0.31 18.19 4.33
C ALA A 89 1.33 19.05 5.08
N ALA A 90 2.50 19.27 4.50
CA ALA A 90 3.52 20.17 5.04
C ALA A 90 3.21 21.64 4.72
N GLU A 91 2.89 21.94 3.46
CA GLU A 91 2.85 23.32 2.93
C GLU A 91 1.43 23.89 2.80
N GLY A 92 0.39 23.08 3.00
CA GLY A 92 -1.00 23.53 2.86
C GLY A 92 -1.38 23.94 1.42
N SER A 93 -2.29 24.91 1.27
CA SER A 93 -2.88 25.26 -0.03
C SER A 93 -2.13 26.32 -0.85
N SER A 94 -1.11 26.97 -0.28
CA SER A 94 -0.39 28.09 -0.91
C SER A 94 1.11 27.91 -0.78
N PHE A 95 1.80 27.94 -1.92
CA PHE A 95 3.27 27.89 -2.01
C PHE A 95 3.92 29.29 -1.95
N GLU A 96 3.12 30.36 -1.84
CA GLU A 96 3.57 31.78 -1.94
C GLU A 96 3.42 32.57 -0.61
N GLY A 97 3.47 31.88 0.54
CA GLY A 97 3.72 32.55 1.85
C GLY A 97 2.50 32.81 2.74
N HIS A 98 1.29 32.45 2.31
CA HIS A 98 0.09 32.40 3.16
C HIS A 98 -0.44 30.97 3.24
N THR A 99 0.26 30.12 3.99
CA THR A 99 -0.07 28.71 4.15
C THR A 99 -1.34 28.55 4.99
N ARG A 100 -2.45 28.22 4.34
CA ARG A 100 -3.61 27.63 5.01
C ARG A 100 -3.38 26.11 5.10
N PRO A 101 -3.35 25.52 6.31
CA PRO A 101 -3.31 24.08 6.47
C PRO A 101 -4.48 23.39 5.76
N LEU A 102 -4.18 22.32 5.03
CA LEU A 102 -5.19 21.50 4.36
C LEU A 102 -5.31 20.14 5.04
N THR A 103 -6.54 19.65 5.21
CA THR A 103 -6.76 18.24 5.54
C THR A 103 -6.39 17.38 4.34
N VAL A 104 -5.52 16.39 4.55
CA VAL A 104 -5.00 15.53 3.48
C VAL A 104 -5.18 14.08 3.90
N SER A 105 -6.05 13.35 3.21
CA SER A 105 -6.24 11.91 3.39
C SER A 105 -5.46 11.16 2.31
N ALA A 106 -4.47 10.35 2.70
CA ALA A 106 -3.57 9.66 1.78
C ALA A 106 -3.43 8.17 2.12
N ASN A 107 -4.57 7.50 2.28
CA ASN A 107 -4.63 6.10 2.73
C ASN A 107 -4.15 5.12 1.64
N VAL A 108 -3.39 4.11 2.06
CA VAL A 108 -3.05 2.96 1.20
C VAL A 108 -4.26 2.03 1.11
N ALA A 109 -4.70 1.77 -0.12
CA ALA A 109 -5.80 0.87 -0.40
C ALA A 109 -5.34 -0.61 -0.40
N GLY A 110 -6.24 -1.52 -0.09
CA GLY A 110 -5.98 -2.95 -0.16
C GLY A 110 -5.90 -3.44 -1.61
N ILE A 111 -5.22 -4.58 -1.82
CA ILE A 111 -5.23 -5.24 -3.14
C ILE A 111 -6.66 -5.70 -3.44
N THR A 112 -7.18 -5.31 -4.59
CA THR A 112 -8.59 -5.51 -4.95
C THR A 112 -8.73 -6.44 -6.14
N ARG A 113 -9.64 -7.43 -6.07
CA ARG A 113 -9.99 -8.31 -7.19
C ARG A 113 -10.93 -7.59 -8.16
N THR A 114 -10.39 -6.78 -9.06
CA THR A 114 -11.18 -6.03 -10.05
C THR A 114 -11.44 -6.85 -11.31
N LYS A 115 -12.50 -6.50 -12.05
CA LYS A 115 -12.80 -7.12 -13.36
C LYS A 115 -11.66 -6.96 -14.38
N SER A 116 -10.90 -5.87 -14.32
CA SER A 116 -9.75 -5.63 -15.20
C SER A 116 -8.58 -6.58 -14.94
N LEU A 117 -8.58 -7.29 -13.81
CA LEU A 117 -7.58 -8.29 -13.45
C LEU A 117 -8.11 -9.72 -13.61
N ALA A 118 -9.25 -9.91 -14.30
CA ALA A 118 -9.84 -11.21 -14.57
C ALA A 118 -9.03 -12.00 -15.63
N HIS A 119 -7.81 -12.40 -15.23
CA HIS A 119 -6.92 -13.24 -15.99
C HIS A 119 -6.51 -14.44 -15.12
N PRO A 120 -6.43 -15.67 -15.66
CA PRO A 120 -6.18 -16.89 -14.87
C PRO A 120 -4.94 -16.80 -13.97
N LEU A 121 -3.88 -16.13 -14.44
CA LEU A 121 -2.66 -15.91 -13.66
C LEU A 121 -2.89 -15.03 -12.41
N PHE A 122 -3.65 -13.94 -12.54
CA PHE A 122 -3.95 -13.06 -11.42
C PHE A 122 -4.93 -13.71 -10.44
N GLU A 123 -5.94 -14.42 -10.95
CA GLU A 123 -6.82 -15.23 -10.11
C GLU A 123 -6.03 -16.27 -9.31
N ALA A 124 -5.08 -16.97 -9.94
CA ALA A 124 -4.22 -17.90 -9.23
C ALA A 124 -3.38 -17.18 -8.16
N ALA A 125 -2.79 -16.04 -8.49
CA ALA A 125 -2.05 -15.24 -7.50
C ALA A 125 -2.94 -14.84 -6.32
N PHE A 126 -4.19 -14.44 -6.56
CA PHE A 126 -5.14 -14.07 -5.51
C PHE A 126 -5.50 -15.25 -4.60
N GLU A 127 -5.67 -16.46 -5.15
CA GLU A 127 -5.93 -17.67 -4.36
C GLU A 127 -4.72 -18.13 -3.53
N GLY A 128 -3.50 -17.82 -4.00
CA GLY A 128 -2.26 -18.10 -3.29
C GLY A 128 -1.84 -17.03 -2.28
N ALA A 129 -2.31 -15.79 -2.42
CA ALA A 129 -1.91 -14.65 -1.59
C ALA A 129 -2.01 -14.88 -0.06
N PRO A 130 -3.02 -15.61 0.47
CA PRO A 130 -3.08 -15.90 1.91
C PRO A 130 -1.87 -16.69 2.45
N ALA A 131 -1.16 -17.45 1.61
CA ALA A 131 0.07 -18.14 2.00
C ALA A 131 1.21 -17.17 2.42
N PHE A 132 1.07 -15.89 2.06
CA PHE A 132 1.97 -14.80 2.42
C PHE A 132 1.32 -13.81 3.41
N ASN A 133 0.17 -14.17 4.01
CA ASN A 133 -0.62 -13.26 4.86
C ASN A 133 -1.02 -11.97 4.12
N ILE A 134 -1.25 -12.08 2.81
CA ILE A 134 -1.74 -10.99 1.97
C ILE A 134 -3.22 -11.23 1.71
N GLU A 135 -4.04 -10.23 2.04
CA GLU A 135 -5.47 -10.24 1.83
C GLU A 135 -5.84 -9.56 0.50
N ILE A 136 -6.75 -10.20 -0.23
CA ILE A 136 -7.31 -9.69 -1.47
C ILE A 136 -8.77 -9.36 -1.22
N PHE A 137 -9.12 -8.08 -1.35
CA PHE A 137 -10.44 -7.57 -1.07
C PHE A 137 -11.34 -7.61 -2.30
N LEU A 138 -12.64 -7.67 -2.03
CA LEU A 138 -13.67 -7.37 -3.03
C LEU A 138 -13.71 -5.85 -3.29
N PRO A 139 -14.08 -5.40 -4.51
CA PRO A 139 -14.20 -3.97 -4.81
C PRO A 139 -15.08 -3.19 -3.84
N GLU A 140 -16.19 -3.78 -3.40
CA GLU A 140 -17.13 -3.19 -2.46
C GLU A 140 -16.48 -2.99 -1.09
N THR A 141 -15.69 -3.96 -0.64
CA THR A 141 -14.94 -3.89 0.62
C THR A 141 -13.87 -2.81 0.56
N THR A 142 -13.06 -2.75 -0.51
CA THR A 142 -12.04 -1.71 -0.66
C THR A 142 -12.68 -0.32 -0.69
N ARG A 143 -13.79 -0.15 -1.42
CA ARG A 143 -14.54 1.11 -1.45
C ARG A 143 -15.01 1.52 -0.05
N ALA A 144 -15.67 0.60 0.66
CA ALA A 144 -16.16 0.88 2.01
C ALA A 144 -15.03 1.28 2.96
N LEU A 145 -13.93 0.52 2.99
CA LEU A 145 -12.80 0.79 3.86
C LEU A 145 -12.09 2.10 3.50
N ALA A 146 -11.82 2.35 2.22
CA ALA A 146 -11.18 3.58 1.76
C ALA A 146 -12.05 4.81 2.06
N THR A 147 -13.38 4.71 1.90
CA THR A 147 -14.30 5.78 2.26
C THR A 147 -14.35 6.02 3.76
N LEU A 148 -14.39 4.97 4.58
CA LEU A 148 -14.41 5.12 6.05
C LEU A 148 -13.13 5.77 6.57
N LEU A 149 -11.95 5.38 6.04
CA LEU A 149 -10.68 6.00 6.39
C LEU A 149 -10.63 7.46 5.95
N MET A 150 -11.08 7.76 4.74
CA MET A 150 -11.19 9.14 4.25
C MET A 150 -12.10 9.99 5.14
N LEU A 151 -13.28 9.49 5.48
CA LEU A 151 -14.21 10.18 6.38
C LEU A 151 -13.63 10.36 7.79
N HIS A 152 -12.92 9.35 8.30
CA HIS A 152 -12.19 9.46 9.56
C HIS A 152 -11.20 10.63 9.51
N ASP A 153 -10.36 10.70 8.49
CA ASP A 153 -9.35 11.76 8.33
C ASP A 153 -9.99 13.16 8.20
N LEU A 154 -11.10 13.25 7.47
CA LEU A 154 -11.83 14.50 7.24
C LEU A 154 -12.54 15.00 8.50
N LEU A 155 -13.16 14.09 9.26
CA LEU A 155 -14.10 14.45 10.33
C LEU A 155 -13.50 14.37 11.73
N ASN A 156 -12.39 13.65 11.94
CA ASN A 156 -11.74 13.54 13.24
C ASN A 156 -10.66 14.62 13.42
N PRO A 157 -10.85 15.63 14.29
CA PRO A 157 -9.86 16.69 14.52
C PRO A 157 -8.53 16.19 15.09
N ALA A 158 -8.53 15.02 15.73
CA ALA A 158 -7.33 14.38 16.29
C ALA A 158 -6.59 13.49 15.29
N ALA A 159 -7.15 13.22 14.11
CA ALA A 159 -6.45 12.48 13.08
C ALA A 159 -5.26 13.31 12.55
N VAL A 160 -4.10 12.69 12.38
CA VAL A 160 -2.91 13.34 11.80
C VAL A 160 -3.21 13.96 10.43
N ALA A 161 -4.01 13.26 9.62
CA ALA A 161 -4.47 13.72 8.33
C ALA A 161 -5.31 15.02 8.39
N ASN A 162 -5.88 15.38 9.53
CA ASN A 162 -6.69 16.58 9.69
C ASN A 162 -5.83 17.84 9.88
N ALA A 163 -6.21 18.96 9.26
CA ALA A 163 -5.54 20.25 9.41
C ALA A 163 -5.47 20.71 10.88
N LYS A 164 -6.53 20.44 11.67
CA LYS A 164 -6.59 20.81 13.09
C LYS A 164 -5.60 20.05 13.97
N SER A 165 -4.95 19.02 13.46
CA SER A 165 -3.89 18.32 14.19
C SER A 165 -2.67 19.22 14.50
N LEU A 166 -2.45 20.27 13.70
CA LEU A 166 -1.41 21.27 13.94
C LEU A 166 -1.67 22.09 15.21
N GLU A 167 -2.95 22.35 15.54
CA GLU A 167 -3.36 23.06 16.77
C GLU A 167 -2.97 22.26 18.03
N HIS A 168 -2.72 20.96 17.87
CA HIS A 168 -2.28 20.05 18.93
C HIS A 168 -0.75 19.86 19.00
N GLY A 169 0.02 20.75 18.34
CA GLY A 169 1.48 20.78 18.44
C GLY A 169 2.23 19.80 17.52
N ILE A 170 1.56 19.20 16.53
CA ILE A 170 2.21 18.39 15.51
C ILE A 170 2.88 19.32 14.48
N SER A 171 4.18 19.14 14.22
CA SER A 171 4.87 19.91 13.17
C SER A 171 4.38 19.51 11.78
N PRO A 172 4.42 20.41 10.77
CA PRO A 172 4.03 20.08 9.40
C PRO A 172 4.81 18.89 8.81
N GLU A 173 6.10 18.78 9.10
CA GLU A 173 6.96 17.68 8.65
C GLU A 173 6.55 16.36 9.31
N THR A 174 6.27 16.39 10.62
CA THR A 174 5.79 15.23 11.37
C THR A 174 4.44 14.78 10.82
N ARG A 175 3.57 15.74 10.45
CA ARG A 175 2.27 15.47 9.85
C ARG A 175 2.40 14.80 8.48
N ALA A 176 3.19 15.39 7.58
CA ALA A 176 3.47 14.82 6.26
C ALA A 176 4.06 13.41 6.37
N ALA A 177 5.06 13.25 7.24
CA ALA A 177 5.69 11.96 7.49
C ALA A 177 4.70 10.92 8.02
N ARG A 178 3.57 11.27 8.65
CA ARG A 178 2.62 10.36 9.30
C ARG A 178 1.29 10.19 8.56
N LEU A 179 1.11 10.77 7.37
CA LEU A 179 -0.14 10.71 6.58
C LEU A 179 -0.68 9.29 6.26
N GLY A 180 0.17 8.27 6.32
CA GLY A 180 -0.19 6.87 6.09
C GLY A 180 -0.10 5.98 7.33
N GLU A 181 -0.24 6.55 8.54
CA GLU A 181 -0.24 5.76 9.78
C GLU A 181 -1.43 4.82 9.89
N VAL A 182 -2.60 5.29 9.50
CA VAL A 182 -3.80 4.46 9.41
C VAL A 182 -3.93 4.01 7.97
N GLN A 183 -3.84 2.71 7.71
CA GLN A 183 -3.86 2.19 6.36
C GLN A 183 -4.34 0.74 6.33
N VAL A 184 -5.00 0.35 5.24
CA VAL A 184 -5.40 -1.04 4.99
C VAL A 184 -4.66 -1.52 3.75
N HIS A 185 -3.40 -1.89 3.92
CA HIS A 185 -2.54 -2.39 2.84
C HIS A 185 -2.67 -3.91 2.61
N GLY A 186 -3.65 -4.58 3.22
CA GLY A 186 -3.90 -6.03 3.04
C GLY A 186 -2.70 -6.92 3.36
N GLY A 187 -1.86 -6.54 4.32
CA GLY A 187 -0.68 -7.32 4.69
C GLY A 187 0.59 -7.08 3.87
N VAL A 188 0.53 -6.34 2.75
CA VAL A 188 1.69 -6.09 1.85
C VAL A 188 2.88 -5.48 2.58
N TYR A 189 2.69 -4.42 3.37
CA TYR A 189 3.78 -3.74 4.08
C TYR A 189 4.27 -4.50 5.31
N THR A 190 3.57 -5.57 5.70
CA THR A 190 3.94 -6.46 6.81
C THR A 190 4.44 -7.82 6.34
N ASN A 191 4.60 -8.01 5.02
CA ASN A 191 5.08 -9.26 4.46
C ASN A 191 6.61 -9.33 4.60
N PRO A 192 7.18 -10.42 5.15
CA PRO A 192 8.64 -10.55 5.24
C PRO A 192 9.33 -10.76 3.89
N HIS A 193 8.57 -10.96 2.80
CA HIS A 193 9.09 -11.18 1.46
C HIS A 193 8.63 -10.09 0.49
N ALA A 194 9.42 -9.78 -0.53
CA ALA A 194 9.06 -8.75 -1.52
C ALA A 194 7.79 -9.16 -2.28
N LEU A 195 6.97 -8.19 -2.68
CA LEU A 195 5.66 -8.47 -3.24
C LEU A 195 5.74 -9.23 -4.57
N GLU A 196 6.58 -8.76 -5.50
CA GLU A 196 6.69 -9.37 -6.83
C GLU A 196 7.08 -10.87 -6.82
N PRO A 197 8.15 -11.32 -6.14
CA PRO A 197 8.43 -12.74 -6.06
C PRO A 197 7.34 -13.51 -5.30
N SER A 198 6.73 -12.90 -4.28
CA SER A 198 5.59 -13.50 -3.57
C SER A 198 4.40 -13.75 -4.49
N ILE A 199 4.08 -12.82 -5.41
CA ILE A 199 3.00 -12.98 -6.42
C ILE A 199 3.28 -14.19 -7.31
N ARG A 200 4.52 -14.39 -7.76
CA ARG A 200 4.88 -15.52 -8.63
C ARG A 200 4.67 -16.85 -7.93
N VAL A 201 5.15 -16.98 -6.69
CA VAL A 201 4.96 -18.19 -5.88
C VAL A 201 3.49 -18.38 -5.51
N ALA A 202 2.79 -17.31 -5.16
CA ALA A 202 1.35 -17.34 -4.88
C ALA A 202 0.56 -17.84 -6.09
N ALA A 203 0.92 -17.43 -7.32
CA ALA A 203 0.27 -17.94 -8.52
C ALA A 203 0.41 -19.46 -8.66
N VAL A 204 1.61 -20.00 -8.43
CA VAL A 204 1.84 -21.46 -8.46
C VAL A 204 1.00 -22.15 -7.39
N LEU A 205 1.00 -21.64 -6.16
CA LEU A 205 0.18 -22.19 -5.06
C LEU A 205 -1.33 -22.07 -5.32
N GLY A 206 -1.77 -21.02 -6.02
CA GLY A 206 -3.17 -20.86 -6.41
C GLY A 206 -3.59 -21.84 -7.49
N MET A 207 -2.70 -22.16 -8.45
CA MET A 207 -2.96 -23.18 -9.46
C MET A 207 -3.08 -24.57 -8.84
N THR A 208 -2.33 -24.90 -7.78
CA THR A 208 -2.51 -26.19 -7.11
C THR A 208 -3.84 -26.28 -6.37
N LYS A 209 -4.32 -25.16 -5.78
CA LYS A 209 -5.64 -25.08 -5.13
C LYS A 209 -6.80 -25.07 -6.13
N ARG A 210 -6.61 -24.46 -7.31
CA ARG A 210 -7.59 -24.41 -8.41
C ARG A 210 -6.95 -24.83 -9.74
N PRO A 211 -6.77 -26.14 -9.98
CA PRO A 211 -6.12 -26.65 -11.19
C PRO A 211 -6.77 -26.21 -12.50
N GLY A 212 -8.07 -25.88 -12.48
CA GLY A 212 -8.78 -25.32 -13.63
C GLY A 212 -8.18 -24.01 -14.16
N LEU A 213 -7.53 -23.21 -13.31
CA LEU A 213 -6.86 -21.97 -13.73
C LEU A 213 -5.65 -22.24 -14.63
N ALA A 214 -4.96 -23.37 -14.43
CA ALA A 214 -3.86 -23.77 -15.32
C ALA A 214 -4.37 -24.11 -16.73
N ARG A 215 -5.56 -24.73 -16.84
CA ARG A 215 -6.19 -24.98 -18.14
C ARG A 215 -6.56 -23.68 -18.86
N GLY A 216 -7.02 -22.67 -18.13
CA GLY A 216 -7.33 -21.34 -18.69
C GLY A 216 -6.12 -20.57 -19.24
N LEU A 217 -4.89 -20.95 -18.87
CA LEU A 217 -3.66 -20.36 -19.44
C LEU A 217 -3.29 -20.95 -20.80
N PHE A 218 -3.69 -22.20 -21.07
CA PHE A 218 -3.33 -22.94 -22.28
C PHE A 218 -4.53 -23.21 -23.21
N GLY A 219 -5.75 -23.02 -22.71
CA GLY A 219 -6.97 -23.08 -23.50
C GLY A 219 -7.09 -21.83 -24.36
N LYS A 220 -7.14 -22.01 -25.68
CA LYS A 220 -7.61 -20.96 -26.58
C LYS A 220 -9.05 -20.61 -26.19
N ASN A 221 -9.34 -19.31 -26.08
CA ASN A 221 -10.71 -18.80 -26.09
C ASN A 221 -11.46 -19.32 -27.32
#